data_AF-A0A3D4PSA7-F1
#
_entry.id   AF-A0A3D4PSA7-F1
#
_cell.length_a   1.000
_cell.length_b   1.000
_cell.length_c   1.000
_cell.angle_alpha   90.00
_cell.angle_beta   90.00
_cell.angle_gamma   90.00
#
_symmetry.space_group_name_H-M   'P 1'
#
loop_
_entity.id
_entity.type
_entity.pdbx_description
1 polymer ?
#
loop_
_entity_poly.entity_id
_entity_poly.type
_entity_poly.pdbx_seq_one_letter_code
_entity_poly.pdbx_strand_id
1 'polypeptide(L)'
;MDAYVQERLPSYQAAWDAGKPWSSCEGFASGGDDYTGEQVAAAKTAGYDSVESVDTLYALCAEVHGFYVTDGPSSEGQQAEVAGMLMICPDFPAAEQLGAASALAQQAEQERAQGTRFWGAGVYLIGQDVQPGTYQATGDIRGCYWSRLDAAGEIIDNNFVSAATQVQLTVESSDFSLEIDGGCGEFVKVG
;
A
#
# COMPACT_ATOMS: atom_id res chain seq x y z
N MET A 1 -3.07 30.61 13.19
CA MET A 1 -3.88 29.38 13.05
C MET A 1 -4.90 29.71 12.00
N ASP A 2 -4.65 29.29 10.76
CA ASP A 2 -5.59 29.55 9.68
C ASP A 2 -6.85 28.74 9.96
N ALA A 3 -8.00 29.42 9.99
CA ALA A 3 -9.27 28.77 10.19
C ALA A 3 -9.56 27.89 8.97
N TYR A 4 -9.71 26.58 9.18
CA TYR A 4 -10.23 25.71 8.13
C TYR A 4 -11.64 26.19 7.76
N VAL A 5 -11.81 26.69 6.54
CA VAL A 5 -13.12 27.06 6.01
C VAL A 5 -13.75 25.79 5.47
N GLN A 6 -14.82 25.32 6.12
CA GLN A 6 -15.63 24.22 5.61
C GLN A 6 -16.51 24.72 4.46
N GLU A 7 -16.40 24.09 3.31
CA GLU A 7 -17.24 24.35 2.14
C GLU A 7 -18.12 23.13 1.87
N ARG A 8 -19.44 23.33 1.83
CA ARG A 8 -20.38 22.26 1.53
C ARG A 8 -20.66 22.24 0.03
N LEU A 9 -20.30 21.13 -0.61
CA LEU A 9 -20.50 20.90 -2.03
C LEU A 9 -21.64 19.88 -2.24
N PRO A 10 -22.46 20.03 -3.28
CA PRO A 10 -23.59 19.14 -3.52
C PRO A 10 -23.19 17.78 -4.12
N SER A 11 -21.99 17.66 -4.69
CA SER A 11 -21.46 16.42 -5.26
C SER A 11 -19.93 16.47 -5.40
N TYR A 12 -19.30 15.33 -5.70
CA TYR A 12 -17.88 15.28 -6.01
C TYR A 12 -17.54 16.02 -7.33
N GLN A 13 -18.45 16.04 -8.30
CA GLN A 13 -18.24 16.81 -9.54
C GLN A 13 -18.15 18.31 -9.25
N ALA A 14 -18.96 18.82 -8.32
CA ALA A 14 -18.86 20.20 -7.89
C ALA A 14 -17.50 20.51 -7.21
N ALA A 15 -16.89 19.51 -6.56
CA ALA A 15 -15.53 19.63 -6.03
C ALA A 15 -14.49 19.75 -7.15
N TRP A 16 -14.64 18.96 -8.22
CA TRP A 16 -13.78 19.03 -9.40
C TRP A 16 -13.92 20.37 -10.13
N ASP A 17 -15.16 20.82 -10.37
CA ASP A 17 -15.47 22.08 -11.04
C ASP A 17 -14.93 23.30 -10.28
N ALA A 18 -14.86 23.22 -8.94
CA ALA A 18 -14.27 24.28 -8.12
C ALA A 18 -12.77 24.46 -8.35
N GLY A 19 -12.07 23.46 -8.91
CA GLY A 19 -10.65 23.53 -9.26
C GLY A 19 -9.72 23.75 -8.06
N LYS A 20 -10.19 23.45 -6.84
CA LYS A 20 -9.41 23.59 -5.59
C LYS A 20 -8.70 22.27 -5.27
N PRO A 21 -7.55 22.31 -4.58
CA PRO A 21 -6.80 21.12 -4.21
C PRO A 21 -7.41 20.46 -2.97
N TRP A 22 -8.62 19.90 -3.12
CA TRP A 22 -9.30 19.20 -2.03
C TRP A 22 -8.51 17.96 -1.63
N SER A 23 -8.02 17.94 -0.40
CA SER A 23 -7.20 16.87 0.17
C SER A 23 -7.83 16.18 1.37
N SER A 24 -9.03 16.64 1.77
CA SER A 24 -9.82 16.06 2.85
C SER A 24 -11.28 16.46 2.63
N CYS A 25 -12.13 15.46 2.45
CA CYS A 25 -13.56 15.59 2.25
C CYS A 25 -14.29 14.63 3.20
N GLU A 26 -15.52 14.99 3.54
CA GLU A 26 -16.41 14.12 4.31
C GLU A 26 -17.69 13.96 3.51
N GLY A 27 -18.06 12.71 3.23
CA GLY A 27 -19.32 12.38 2.59
C GLY A 27 -20.44 12.44 3.62
N PHE A 28 -21.59 12.98 3.23
CA PHE A 28 -22.77 12.98 4.08
C PHE A 28 -23.98 12.49 3.28
N ALA A 29 -24.69 11.51 3.81
CA ALA A 29 -26.02 11.20 3.32
C ALA A 29 -26.98 12.34 3.70
N SER A 30 -27.69 12.90 2.72
CA SER A 30 -28.73 13.90 2.96
C SER A 30 -30.06 13.30 3.46
N GLY A 31 -30.08 11.99 3.75
CA GLY A 31 -31.22 11.20 4.24
C GLY A 31 -31.67 10.09 3.26
N GLY A 32 -32.44 9.13 3.78
CA GLY A 32 -32.97 7.98 3.04
C GLY A 32 -32.05 6.74 3.09
N ASP A 33 -32.65 5.56 2.99
CA ASP A 33 -31.94 4.26 3.06
C ASP A 33 -31.98 3.52 1.70
N ASP A 34 -32.40 4.23 0.64
CA ASP A 34 -32.55 3.69 -0.72
C ASP A 34 -31.22 3.83 -1.47
N TYR A 35 -30.42 2.77 -1.45
CA TYR A 35 -29.16 2.71 -2.19
C TYR A 35 -29.34 2.07 -3.57
N THR A 36 -28.64 2.62 -4.57
CA THR A 36 -28.61 2.00 -5.90
C THR A 36 -27.84 0.68 -5.86
N GLY A 37 -28.13 -0.21 -6.81
CA GLY A 37 -27.36 -1.46 -6.94
C GLY A 37 -25.86 -1.22 -7.17
N GLU A 38 -25.50 -0.10 -7.78
CA GLU A 38 -24.12 0.35 -7.97
C GLU A 38 -23.47 0.77 -6.65
N GLN A 39 -24.16 1.55 -5.81
CA GLN A 39 -23.67 1.91 -4.47
C GLN A 39 -23.47 0.70 -3.58
N VAL A 40 -24.42 -0.24 -3.60
CA VAL A 40 -24.30 -1.51 -2.86
C VAL A 40 -23.10 -2.32 -3.35
N ALA A 41 -22.90 -2.40 -4.67
CA ALA A 41 -21.78 -3.11 -5.24
C ALA A 41 -20.44 -2.43 -4.90
N ALA A 42 -20.35 -1.11 -4.99
CA ALA A 42 -19.16 -0.34 -4.65
C ALA A 42 -18.77 -0.48 -3.18
N ALA A 43 -19.73 -0.34 -2.26
CA ALA A 43 -19.49 -0.52 -0.83
C ALA A 43 -18.99 -1.94 -0.50
N LYS A 44 -19.59 -2.96 -1.14
CA LYS A 44 -19.14 -4.34 -1.00
C LYS A 44 -17.72 -4.55 -1.56
N THR A 45 -17.41 -3.97 -2.72
CA THR A 45 -16.07 -4.01 -3.32
C THR A 45 -15.03 -3.37 -2.40
N ALA A 46 -15.39 -2.27 -1.73
CA ALA A 46 -14.55 -1.60 -0.74
C ALA A 46 -14.38 -2.39 0.57
N GLY A 47 -15.06 -3.53 0.73
CA GLY A 47 -14.99 -4.34 1.94
C GLY A 47 -15.78 -3.77 3.12
N TYR A 48 -16.73 -2.86 2.88
CA TYR A 48 -17.54 -2.28 3.95
C TYR A 48 -18.66 -3.22 4.40
N ASP A 49 -18.86 -3.27 5.72
CA ASP A 49 -19.93 -4.06 6.35
C ASP A 49 -21.32 -3.43 6.19
N SER A 50 -21.38 -2.11 5.96
CA SER A 50 -22.61 -1.35 5.73
C SER A 50 -22.50 -0.51 4.48
N VAL A 51 -23.56 -0.52 3.66
CA VAL A 51 -23.69 0.32 2.46
C VAL A 51 -23.69 1.82 2.80
N GLU A 52 -24.02 2.20 4.03
CA GLU A 52 -23.95 3.60 4.50
C GLU A 52 -22.54 4.17 4.37
N SER A 53 -21.52 3.34 4.55
CA SER A 53 -20.10 3.71 4.43
C SER A 53 -19.69 4.06 2.99
N VAL A 54 -20.60 3.93 2.01
CA VAL A 54 -20.37 4.40 0.63
C VAL A 54 -20.08 5.91 0.59
N ASP A 55 -20.50 6.67 1.61
CA ASP A 55 -20.16 8.09 1.78
C ASP A 55 -18.65 8.36 1.73
N THR A 56 -17.84 7.43 2.25
CA THR A 56 -16.37 7.47 2.21
C THR A 56 -15.87 7.38 0.76
N LEU A 57 -16.50 6.56 -0.08
CA LEU A 57 -16.15 6.48 -1.51
C LEU A 57 -16.50 7.78 -2.25
N TYR A 58 -17.63 8.40 -1.91
CA TYR A 58 -18.00 9.72 -2.45
C TYR A 58 -17.05 10.83 -1.98
N ALA A 59 -16.55 10.76 -0.73
CA ALA A 59 -15.53 11.67 -0.23
C ALA A 59 -14.21 11.51 -1.01
N LEU A 60 -13.75 10.26 -1.20
CA LEU A 60 -12.56 9.96 -2.00
C LEU A 60 -12.70 10.46 -3.45
N CYS A 61 -13.90 10.32 -4.05
CA CYS A 61 -14.18 10.92 -5.36
C CYS A 61 -13.93 12.43 -5.39
N ALA A 62 -14.11 13.17 -4.30
CA ALA A 62 -13.88 14.62 -4.25
C ALA A 62 -12.41 15.01 -3.97
N GLU A 63 -11.59 14.10 -3.42
CA GLU A 63 -10.23 14.38 -2.94
C GLU A 63 -9.14 14.25 -4.03
N VAL A 64 -9.18 15.14 -5.02
CA VAL A 64 -8.19 15.17 -6.12
C VAL A 64 -6.73 15.42 -5.67
N HIS A 65 -6.52 15.84 -4.43
CA HIS A 65 -5.21 16.01 -3.79
C HIS A 65 -5.13 15.29 -2.44
N GLY A 66 -5.98 14.30 -2.19
CA GLY A 66 -5.95 13.48 -0.99
C GLY A 66 -4.81 12.48 -0.97
N PHE A 67 -4.65 11.81 0.17
CA PHE A 67 -3.60 10.81 0.42
C PHE A 67 -3.52 9.74 -0.70
N TYR A 68 -4.66 9.33 -1.25
CA TYR A 68 -4.72 8.24 -2.24
C TYR A 68 -4.06 8.69 -3.54
N VAL A 69 -4.16 9.98 -3.88
CA VAL A 69 -3.54 10.56 -5.06
C VAL A 69 -2.07 10.90 -4.79
N THR A 70 -1.72 11.39 -3.61
CA THR A 70 -0.35 11.85 -3.31
C THR A 70 0.61 10.73 -2.94
N ASP A 71 0.15 9.79 -2.12
CA ASP A 71 0.97 8.73 -1.50
C ASP A 71 0.61 7.34 -2.05
N GLY A 72 -0.64 7.16 -2.50
CA GLY A 72 -1.12 5.91 -3.07
C GLY A 72 -1.74 4.94 -2.04
N PRO A 73 -2.58 3.99 -2.50
CA PRO A 73 -3.19 2.97 -1.64
C PRO A 73 -2.17 1.88 -1.29
N SER A 74 -1.70 1.88 -0.05
CA SER A 74 -0.61 1.00 0.43
C SER A 74 -1.09 -0.29 1.10
N SER A 75 -2.35 -0.37 1.52
CA SER A 75 -2.94 -1.56 2.15
C SER A 75 -4.05 -2.17 1.31
N GLU A 76 -4.37 -3.45 1.56
CA GLU A 76 -5.48 -4.14 0.88
C GLU A 76 -6.80 -3.39 1.02
N GLY A 77 -7.09 -2.83 2.20
CA GLY A 77 -8.28 -2.02 2.43
C GLY A 77 -8.32 -0.76 1.57
N GLN A 78 -7.21 -0.01 1.49
CA GLN A 78 -7.13 1.19 0.66
C GLN A 78 -7.28 0.85 -0.83
N GLN A 79 -6.73 -0.28 -1.27
CA GLN A 79 -6.88 -0.77 -2.64
C GLN A 79 -8.32 -1.16 -2.95
N ALA A 80 -9.01 -1.80 -2.01
CA ALA A 80 -10.43 -2.13 -2.11
C ALA A 80 -11.29 -0.87 -2.21
N GLU A 81 -10.98 0.16 -1.42
CA GLU A 81 -11.65 1.46 -1.49
C GLU A 81 -11.42 2.16 -2.83
N VAL A 82 -10.20 2.13 -3.39
CA VAL A 82 -9.97 2.62 -4.76
C VAL A 82 -10.83 1.87 -5.77
N ALA A 83 -10.93 0.54 -5.65
CA ALA A 83 -11.76 -0.26 -6.55
C ALA A 83 -13.25 0.10 -6.41
N GLY A 84 -13.77 0.27 -5.19
CA GLY A 84 -15.15 0.71 -4.95
C GLY A 84 -15.39 2.15 -5.41
N MET A 85 -14.48 3.06 -5.12
CA MET A 85 -14.52 4.47 -5.54
C MET A 85 -14.62 4.60 -7.05
N LEU A 86 -13.79 3.86 -7.81
CA LEU A 86 -13.81 3.91 -9.27
C LEU A 86 -15.05 3.25 -9.90
N MET A 87 -15.85 2.51 -9.12
CA MET A 87 -17.21 2.14 -9.53
C MET A 87 -18.18 3.33 -9.43
N ILE A 88 -17.99 4.24 -8.47
CA ILE A 88 -18.85 5.42 -8.25
C ILE A 88 -18.46 6.59 -9.16
N CYS A 89 -17.17 6.82 -9.35
CA CYS A 89 -16.62 7.91 -10.16
C CYS A 89 -15.54 7.37 -11.12
N PRO A 90 -15.93 6.63 -12.17
CA PRO A 90 -14.97 6.06 -13.13
C PRO A 90 -14.19 7.13 -13.91
N ASP A 91 -14.69 8.36 -13.94
CA ASP A 91 -14.09 9.54 -14.56
C ASP A 91 -13.27 10.39 -13.59
N PHE A 92 -12.97 9.88 -12.39
CA PHE A 92 -12.13 10.59 -11.41
C PHE A 92 -10.83 11.11 -12.06
N PRO A 93 -10.44 12.38 -11.83
CA PRO A 93 -9.31 12.99 -12.53
C PRO A 93 -7.98 12.23 -12.46
N ALA A 94 -7.73 11.47 -11.39
CA ALA A 94 -6.54 10.65 -11.22
C ALA A 94 -6.83 9.13 -11.27
N ALA A 95 -7.91 8.70 -11.95
CA ALA A 95 -8.32 7.29 -12.01
C ALA A 95 -7.23 6.35 -12.54
N GLU A 96 -6.53 6.74 -13.62
CA GLU A 96 -5.42 5.94 -14.18
C GLU A 96 -4.25 5.83 -13.20
N GLN A 97 -3.90 6.94 -12.54
CA GLN A 97 -2.84 6.97 -11.53
C GLN A 97 -3.19 6.07 -10.33
N LEU A 98 -4.41 6.17 -9.81
CA LEU A 98 -4.87 5.33 -8.70
C LEU A 98 -4.90 3.85 -9.10
N GLY A 99 -5.39 3.53 -10.30
CA GLY A 99 -5.41 2.17 -10.82
C GLY A 99 -4.00 1.57 -10.92
N ALA A 100 -3.04 2.34 -11.44
CA ALA A 100 -1.65 1.92 -11.52
C ALA A 100 -1.01 1.75 -10.13
N ALA A 101 -1.24 2.69 -9.21
CA ALA A 101 -0.72 2.61 -7.85
C ALA A 101 -1.30 1.41 -7.08
N SER A 102 -2.61 1.16 -7.17
CA SER A 102 -3.25 -0.04 -6.61
C SER A 102 -2.66 -1.32 -7.17
N ALA A 103 -2.44 -1.41 -8.49
CA ALA A 103 -1.87 -2.61 -9.11
C ALA A 103 -0.45 -2.90 -8.59
N LEU A 104 0.39 -1.88 -8.46
CA LEU A 104 1.74 -2.02 -7.89
C LEU A 104 1.70 -2.46 -6.42
N ALA A 105 0.80 -1.89 -5.63
CA ALA A 105 0.65 -2.24 -4.22
C ALA A 105 0.10 -3.68 -4.03
N GLN A 106 -0.85 -4.10 -4.87
CA GLN A 106 -1.35 -5.47 -4.92
C GLN A 106 -0.23 -6.46 -5.27
N GLN A 107 0.59 -6.13 -6.27
CA GLN A 107 1.74 -6.96 -6.63
C GLN A 107 2.73 -7.08 -5.46
N ALA A 108 3.05 -5.97 -4.79
CA ALA A 108 3.94 -5.99 -3.63
C ALA A 108 3.40 -6.84 -2.48
N GLU A 109 2.09 -6.81 -2.22
CA GLU A 109 1.46 -7.68 -1.22
C GLU A 109 1.54 -9.16 -1.60
N GLN A 110 1.28 -9.49 -2.87
CA GLN A 110 1.42 -10.87 -3.36
C GLN A 110 2.85 -11.39 -3.23
N GLU A 111 3.84 -10.57 -3.54
CA GLU A 111 5.25 -10.91 -3.37
C GLU A 111 5.61 -11.12 -1.89
N ARG A 112 5.05 -10.31 -0.97
CA ARG A 112 5.21 -10.50 0.48
C ARG A 112 4.56 -11.80 0.96
N ALA A 113 3.34 -12.09 0.53
CA ALA A 113 2.64 -13.33 0.85
C ALA A 113 3.35 -14.58 0.29
N GLN A 114 4.08 -14.46 -0.82
CA GLN A 114 4.87 -15.54 -1.41
C GLN A 114 6.28 -15.64 -0.81
N GLY A 115 6.67 -14.77 0.12
CA GLY A 115 8.01 -14.71 0.68
C GLY A 115 9.08 -14.32 -0.34
N THR A 116 8.71 -13.61 -1.41
CA THR A 116 9.62 -13.10 -2.45
C THR A 116 9.84 -11.58 -2.37
N ARG A 117 9.18 -10.92 -1.41
CA ARG A 117 9.46 -9.56 -0.97
C ARG A 117 9.38 -9.50 0.56
N PHE A 118 10.29 -8.80 1.21
CA PHE A 118 10.26 -8.65 2.67
C PHE A 118 11.03 -7.40 3.11
N TRP A 119 10.69 -6.86 4.26
CA TRP A 119 11.33 -5.70 4.85
C TRP A 119 11.20 -5.75 6.37
N GLY A 120 12.00 -4.92 7.04
CA GLY A 120 12.01 -4.80 8.49
C GLY A 120 13.11 -5.64 9.15
N ALA A 121 13.43 -5.26 10.38
CA ALA A 121 14.34 -6.04 11.21
C ALA A 121 13.60 -7.25 11.80
N GLY A 122 14.30 -8.37 11.92
CA GLY A 122 13.74 -9.61 12.45
C GLY A 122 14.46 -10.85 11.94
N VAL A 123 13.98 -12.01 12.40
CA VAL A 123 14.45 -13.33 11.96
C VAL A 123 13.35 -13.98 11.13
N TYR A 124 13.69 -14.35 9.90
CA TYR A 124 12.81 -14.95 8.90
C TYR A 124 13.21 -16.42 8.68
N LEU A 125 12.26 -17.34 8.73
CA LEU A 125 12.49 -18.75 8.46
C LEU A 125 12.53 -19.01 6.94
N ILE A 126 13.57 -19.71 6.49
CA ILE A 126 13.73 -20.00 5.07
C ILE A 126 12.75 -21.10 4.63
N GLY A 127 12.07 -20.86 3.50
CA GLY A 127 11.01 -21.70 2.97
C GLY A 127 9.63 -21.46 3.60
N GLN A 128 9.53 -20.63 4.64
CA GLN A 128 8.26 -20.22 5.25
C GLN A 128 8.03 -18.72 5.08
N ASP A 129 8.86 -17.88 5.69
CA ASP A 129 8.72 -16.43 5.64
C ASP A 129 9.40 -15.84 4.40
N VAL A 130 10.57 -16.39 4.03
CA VAL A 130 11.35 -15.97 2.87
C VAL A 130 11.74 -17.19 2.05
N GLN A 131 11.54 -17.15 0.73
CA GLN A 131 11.90 -18.25 -0.17
C GLN A 131 13.38 -18.18 -0.57
N PRO A 132 14.05 -19.31 -0.83
CA PRO A 132 15.41 -19.29 -1.36
C PRO A 132 15.54 -18.51 -2.67
N GLY A 133 16.64 -17.79 -2.84
CA GLY A 133 16.97 -17.05 -4.06
C GLY A 133 17.79 -15.78 -3.81
N THR A 134 18.00 -15.01 -4.87
CA THR A 134 18.73 -13.74 -4.80
C THR A 134 17.75 -12.60 -4.60
N TYR A 135 18.07 -11.69 -3.69
CA TYR A 135 17.28 -10.53 -3.33
C TYR A 135 18.09 -9.26 -3.52
N GLN A 136 17.38 -8.18 -3.86
CA GLN A 136 17.95 -6.86 -4.02
C GLN A 136 17.10 -5.85 -3.27
N ALA A 137 17.76 -5.01 -2.48
CA ALA A 137 17.18 -3.81 -1.90
C ALA A 137 17.81 -2.59 -2.59
N THR A 138 17.01 -1.55 -2.82
CA THR A 138 17.45 -0.27 -3.40
C THR A 138 16.89 0.89 -2.58
N GLY A 139 17.58 2.04 -2.58
CA GLY A 139 17.16 3.24 -1.83
C GLY A 139 18.30 3.85 -1.01
N ASP A 140 17.96 4.65 0.00
CA ASP A 140 18.95 5.18 0.95
C ASP A 140 19.19 4.16 2.08
N ILE A 141 20.05 3.17 1.78
CA ILE A 141 20.36 2.07 2.70
C ILE A 141 21.45 2.53 3.67
N ARG A 142 21.20 2.40 4.97
CA ARG A 142 22.16 2.82 6.02
C ARG A 142 22.14 1.86 7.19
N GLY A 143 23.34 1.41 7.57
CA GLY A 143 23.51 0.48 8.69
C GLY A 143 22.73 -0.81 8.50
N CYS A 144 22.74 -1.36 7.28
CA CYS A 144 22.09 -2.62 6.97
C CYS A 144 22.97 -3.77 7.42
N TYR A 145 22.46 -4.59 8.33
CA TYR A 145 23.07 -5.86 8.68
C TYR A 145 22.15 -7.00 8.24
N TRP A 146 22.76 -8.06 7.71
CA TRP A 146 22.07 -9.32 7.49
C TRP A 146 22.97 -10.49 7.86
N SER A 147 22.39 -11.59 8.33
CA SER A 147 23.08 -12.85 8.54
C SER A 147 22.22 -14.05 8.20
N ARG A 148 22.79 -15.01 7.47
CA ARG A 148 22.22 -16.32 7.20
C ARG A 148 22.67 -17.26 8.31
N LEU A 149 21.74 -17.99 8.90
CA LEU A 149 21.97 -18.83 10.07
C LEU A 149 21.63 -20.29 9.76
N ASP A 150 22.35 -21.21 10.39
CA ASP A 150 22.01 -22.63 10.39
C ASP A 150 20.97 -22.97 11.47
N ALA A 151 20.58 -24.25 11.55
CA ALA A 151 19.57 -24.71 12.51
C ALA A 151 20.01 -24.63 13.99
N ALA A 152 21.31 -24.46 14.25
CA ALA A 152 21.84 -24.21 15.60
C ALA A 152 21.92 -22.71 15.93
N GLY A 153 21.61 -21.84 14.97
CA GLY A 153 21.75 -20.39 15.10
C GLY A 153 23.18 -19.90 14.85
N GLU A 154 24.06 -20.75 14.31
CA GLU A 154 25.42 -20.35 13.94
C GLU A 154 25.39 -19.58 12.62
N ILE A 155 26.24 -18.55 12.49
CA ILE A 155 26.31 -17.73 11.28
C ILE A 155 27.00 -18.52 10.16
N ILE A 156 26.27 -18.69 9.06
CA ILE A 156 26.80 -19.23 7.79
C ILE A 156 27.52 -18.12 7.02
N ASP A 157 26.89 -16.95 6.92
CA ASP A 157 27.43 -15.77 6.26
C ASP A 157 26.73 -14.51 6.76
N ASN A 158 27.40 -13.38 6.71
CA ASN A 158 26.85 -12.10 7.11
C ASN A 158 27.51 -10.93 6.39
N ASN A 159 26.84 -9.78 6.41
CA ASN A 159 27.42 -8.54 5.93
C ASN A 159 26.87 -7.34 6.69
N PHE A 160 27.71 -6.32 6.84
CA PHE A 160 27.33 -5.01 7.36
C PHE A 160 27.60 -3.94 6.31
N VAL A 161 26.53 -3.37 5.76
CA VAL A 161 26.57 -2.30 4.77
C VAL A 161 26.29 -0.97 5.47
N SER A 162 27.34 -0.17 5.66
CA SER A 162 27.25 1.12 6.37
C SER A 162 26.40 2.15 5.63
N ALA A 163 26.61 2.30 4.32
CA ALA A 163 25.79 3.11 3.43
C ALA A 163 25.90 2.60 1.98
N ALA A 164 24.78 2.47 1.28
CA ALA A 164 24.75 2.11 -0.14
C ALA A 164 23.45 2.59 -0.80
N THR A 165 23.43 2.64 -2.14
CA THR A 165 22.19 2.82 -2.91
C THR A 165 21.49 1.49 -3.22
N GLN A 166 22.19 0.38 -2.98
CA GLN A 166 21.76 -0.97 -3.31
C GLN A 166 22.50 -1.99 -2.45
N VAL A 167 21.80 -3.04 -2.02
CA VAL A 167 22.36 -4.23 -1.39
C VAL A 167 21.80 -5.48 -2.09
N GLN A 168 22.65 -6.48 -2.27
CA GLN A 168 22.25 -7.80 -2.78
C GLN A 168 22.55 -8.87 -1.72
N LEU A 169 21.65 -9.84 -1.61
CA LEU A 169 21.72 -10.96 -0.69
C LEU A 169 21.28 -12.22 -1.44
N THR A 170 22.03 -13.31 -1.32
CA THR A 170 21.60 -14.63 -1.81
C THR A 170 21.26 -15.52 -0.61
N VAL A 171 20.02 -15.98 -0.55
CA VAL A 171 19.52 -16.93 0.45
C VAL A 171 19.53 -18.33 -0.17
N GLU A 172 20.29 -19.23 0.42
CA GLU A 172 20.40 -20.61 -0.07
C GLU A 172 19.28 -21.47 0.50
N SER A 173 18.89 -22.52 -0.24
CA SER A 173 17.85 -23.45 0.24
C SER A 173 18.26 -24.28 1.46
N SER A 174 19.56 -24.30 1.79
CA SER A 174 20.11 -24.97 2.96
C SER A 174 20.14 -24.10 4.22
N ASP A 175 19.92 -22.80 4.08
CA ASP A 175 19.87 -21.88 5.21
C ASP A 175 18.65 -22.19 6.07
N PHE A 176 18.76 -22.01 7.39
CA PHE A 176 17.63 -22.25 8.29
C PHE A 176 16.83 -20.95 8.53
N SER A 177 17.53 -19.87 8.82
CA SER A 177 16.92 -18.55 8.98
C SER A 177 17.81 -17.44 8.44
N LEU A 178 17.17 -16.30 8.15
CA LEU A 178 17.78 -15.04 7.78
C LEU A 178 17.46 -14.02 8.86
N GLU A 179 18.47 -13.42 9.46
CA GLU A 179 18.32 -12.27 10.35
C GLU A 179 18.63 -10.99 9.58
N ILE A 180 17.75 -10.00 9.72
CA ILE A 180 17.92 -8.64 9.23
C ILE A 180 17.93 -7.69 10.43
N ASP A 181 18.89 -6.78 10.47
CA ASP A 181 18.95 -5.69 11.45
C ASP A 181 19.34 -4.36 10.78
N GLY A 182 18.83 -3.26 11.34
CA GLY A 182 19.08 -1.90 10.85
C GLY A 182 18.37 -1.55 9.53
N GLY A 183 18.92 -0.57 8.81
CA GLY A 183 18.24 0.10 7.69
C GLY A 183 18.54 -0.53 6.34
N CYS A 184 18.10 -1.78 6.12
CA CYS A 184 18.31 -2.50 4.86
C CYS A 184 17.40 -2.10 3.69
N GLY A 185 16.28 -1.43 3.98
CA GLY A 185 15.23 -1.21 2.99
C GLY A 185 14.39 -2.46 2.76
N GLU A 186 13.68 -2.50 1.64
CA GLU A 186 12.87 -3.63 1.22
C GLU A 186 13.64 -4.50 0.23
N PHE A 187 13.73 -5.80 0.53
CA PHE A 187 14.32 -6.79 -0.34
C PHE A 187 13.24 -7.37 -1.27
N VAL A 188 13.52 -7.35 -2.56
CA VAL A 188 12.70 -7.98 -3.61
C VAL A 188 13.52 -9.04 -4.31
N LYS A 189 12.94 -10.22 -4.53
CA LYS A 189 13.61 -11.32 -5.24
C LYS A 189 13.91 -10.91 -6.67
N VAL A 190 15.12 -11.20 -7.14
CA VAL A 190 15.59 -10.92 -8.50
C VAL A 190 16.04 -12.21 -9.19
N GLY A 191 15.73 -12.32 -10.48
CA GLY A 191 15.95 -13.53 -11.30
C GLY A 191 14.73 -14.43 -11.34
#